data_AF-A0A5P8AUV6-F1
#
_entry.id   AF-A0A5P8AUV6-F1
#
_cell.length_a   1.000
_cell.length_b   1.000
_cell.length_c   1.000
_cell.angle_alpha   90.00
_cell.angle_beta   90.00
_cell.angle_gamma   90.00
#
_symmetry.space_group_name_H-M   'P 1'
#
loop_
_entity.id
_entity.type
_entity.pdbx_description
1 polymer ?
#
loop_
_entity_poly.entity_id
_entity_poly.type
_entity_poly.pdbx_seq_one_letter_code
_entity_poly.pdbx_strand_id
1 'polypeptide(L)'
;MRSIKKTTNKHQQNLITLISTLNYMNLSFEQYTQSDVLYYFNGNMKRNGQKETKLKTLQNYLYKLEKIFKVTNNYHRHLGVNMGTEIYYSLKYTKKECYRIINKHFRDKKKNRYKNRVNDYLKKTCVKNGSVEKWECSYNIYNNKEEEKNKKSIEELQIKKYAKKCKFKSKGFYPVLDLKINKDNKIKLLKIFKKIENYFERKNVGKTNINQSKSTIKRKELIRILNEIKYKLKSEGYNSDQLKTQIQKVYEKYKNKPHFIIESNKYDDLNKIVKNLKKVVKNVNKYTKEIEKNIRSNIFSILLEQVKHKVDIQILIPMLKRYLDKQDKLTYNKVFNNHYYYELLQLVENKENYSKLGKCEKIVT
;
A
#
# COMPACT_ATOMS: atom_id res chain seq x y z
N MET A 1 7.42 -8.55 38.12
CA MET A 1 8.36 -8.81 37.01
C MET A 1 7.84 -9.97 36.16
N ARG A 2 7.48 -9.76 34.89
CA ARG A 2 7.10 -10.86 33.99
C ARG A 2 8.36 -11.66 33.67
N SER A 3 8.39 -12.94 34.00
CA SER A 3 9.47 -13.85 33.63
C SER A 3 9.60 -13.84 32.11
N ILE A 4 10.68 -13.25 31.61
CA ILE A 4 11.04 -13.35 30.20
C ILE A 4 11.33 -14.83 29.99
N LYS A 5 10.36 -15.56 29.42
CA LYS A 5 10.51 -16.96 29.01
C LYS A 5 11.76 -17.02 28.14
N LYS A 6 12.87 -17.49 28.70
CA LYS A 6 14.11 -17.70 27.96
C LYS A 6 13.74 -18.57 26.77
N THR A 7 13.93 -18.06 25.56
CA THR A 7 13.79 -18.84 24.33
C THR A 7 14.90 -19.89 24.32
N THR A 8 14.68 -20.98 25.03
CA THR A 8 15.55 -22.14 25.04
C THR A 8 15.43 -22.82 23.68
N ASN A 9 16.57 -23.25 23.14
CA ASN A 9 16.57 -23.95 21.86
C ASN A 9 15.73 -25.22 22.01
N LYS A 10 14.63 -25.33 21.25
CA LYS A 10 13.70 -26.48 21.32
C LYS A 10 14.43 -27.81 21.23
N HIS A 11 15.43 -27.91 20.35
CA HIS A 11 16.18 -29.15 20.19
C HIS A 11 17.06 -29.48 21.40
N GLN A 12 17.67 -28.47 22.04
CA GLN A 12 18.43 -28.63 23.27
C GLN A 12 17.55 -29.10 24.43
N GLN A 13 16.36 -28.49 24.57
CA GLN A 13 15.39 -28.89 25.59
C GLN A 13 14.98 -30.36 25.41
N ASN A 14 14.71 -30.78 24.17
CA ASN A 14 14.32 -32.15 23.88
C ASN A 14 15.42 -33.16 24.25
N LEU A 15 16.70 -32.84 24.00
CA LEU A 15 17.83 -33.70 24.40
C LEU A 15 17.97 -33.79 25.94
N ILE A 16 17.75 -32.68 26.65
CA ILE A 16 17.77 -32.64 28.13
C ILE A 16 16.62 -33.48 28.71
N THR A 17 15.42 -33.36 28.13
CA THR A 17 14.27 -34.17 28.51
C THR A 17 14.55 -35.65 28.26
N LEU A 18 15.14 -35.99 27.11
CA LEU A 18 15.46 -37.38 26.77
C LEU A 18 16.47 -37.99 27.75
N ILE A 19 17.53 -37.27 28.14
CA ILE A 19 18.45 -37.73 29.18
C ILE A 19 17.73 -37.95 30.52
N SER A 20 16.78 -37.08 30.89
CA SER A 20 15.95 -37.31 32.07
C SER A 20 15.12 -38.58 31.95
N THR A 21 14.52 -38.82 30.78
CA THR A 21 13.70 -40.00 30.51
C THR A 21 14.54 -41.28 30.59
N LEU A 22 15.71 -41.32 29.96
CA LEU A 22 16.63 -42.47 30.02
C LEU A 22 17.11 -42.72 31.46
N ASN A 23 17.47 -41.67 32.20
CA ASN A 23 17.88 -41.82 33.61
C ASN A 23 16.77 -42.41 34.47
N TYR A 24 15.52 -41.99 34.25
CA TYR A 24 14.38 -42.53 34.97
C TYR A 24 14.15 -44.00 34.60
N MET A 25 14.12 -44.31 33.31
CA MET A 25 13.89 -45.68 32.84
C MET A 25 14.96 -46.66 33.33
N ASN A 26 16.24 -46.28 33.29
CA ASN A 26 17.34 -47.10 33.80
C ASN A 26 17.25 -47.36 35.32
N LEU A 27 16.54 -46.52 36.07
CA LEU A 27 16.34 -46.70 37.52
C LEU A 27 15.04 -47.43 37.84
N SER A 28 14.06 -47.42 36.92
CA SER A 28 12.71 -47.94 37.16
C SER A 28 12.45 -49.30 36.51
N PHE A 29 13.17 -49.64 35.45
CA PHE A 29 12.95 -50.86 34.69
C PHE A 29 14.27 -51.60 34.47
N GLU A 30 14.26 -52.92 34.65
CA GLU A 30 15.40 -53.79 34.33
C GLU A 30 15.61 -53.88 32.81
N GLN A 31 14.52 -53.91 32.05
CA GLN A 31 14.51 -53.97 30.59
C GLN A 31 13.40 -53.08 30.03
N TYR A 32 13.65 -52.45 28.88
CA TYR A 32 12.66 -51.64 28.18
C TYR A 32 12.97 -51.58 26.69
N THR A 33 11.95 -51.31 25.88
CA THR A 33 12.07 -51.18 24.42
C THR A 33 12.17 -49.71 23.99
N GLN A 34 12.53 -49.47 22.72
CA GLN A 34 12.53 -48.12 22.17
C GLN A 34 11.12 -47.49 22.11
N SER A 35 10.07 -48.32 22.02
CA SER A 35 8.68 -47.88 22.11
C SER A 35 8.34 -47.35 23.50
N ASP A 36 8.86 -47.99 24.55
CA ASP A 36 8.69 -47.53 25.94
C ASP A 36 9.39 -46.17 26.14
N VAL A 37 10.62 -46.05 25.63
CA VAL A 37 11.35 -44.76 25.64
C VAL A 37 10.53 -43.68 24.94
N LEU A 38 9.93 -43.99 23.80
CA LEU A 38 9.09 -43.06 23.06
C LEU A 38 7.85 -42.65 23.84
N TYR A 39 7.17 -43.60 24.50
CA TYR A 39 5.99 -43.36 25.32
C TYR A 39 6.29 -42.38 26.46
N TYR A 40 7.29 -42.67 27.29
CA TYR A 40 7.67 -41.81 28.41
C TYR A 40 8.21 -40.45 27.94
N PHE A 41 8.99 -40.43 26.86
CA PHE A 41 9.49 -39.19 26.28
C PHE A 41 8.33 -38.31 25.80
N ASN A 42 7.36 -38.87 25.07
CA ASN A 42 6.19 -38.13 24.58
C ASN A 42 5.27 -37.67 25.72
N GLY A 43 5.14 -38.45 26.79
CA GLY A 43 4.45 -38.01 28.01
C GLY A 43 5.08 -36.74 28.60
N ASN A 44 6.41 -36.69 28.69
CA ASN A 44 7.13 -35.50 29.13
C ASN A 44 7.01 -34.33 28.13
N MET A 45 6.94 -34.61 26.83
CA MET A 45 6.74 -33.59 25.81
C MET A 45 5.35 -32.93 25.92
N LYS A 46 4.30 -33.73 26.14
CA LYS A 46 2.93 -33.24 26.39
C LYS A 46 2.86 -32.32 27.60
N ARG A 47 3.43 -32.74 28.73
CA ARG A 47 3.49 -31.93 29.97
C ARG A 47 4.20 -30.60 29.75
N ASN A 48 5.19 -30.56 28.85
CA ASN A 48 5.91 -29.35 28.47
C ASN A 48 5.19 -28.51 27.38
N GLY A 49 3.96 -28.86 26.99
CA GLY A 49 3.20 -28.18 25.93
C GLY A 49 3.78 -28.36 24.52
N GLN A 50 4.55 -29.42 24.29
CA GLN A 50 5.17 -29.71 23.00
C GLN A 50 4.46 -30.84 22.26
N LYS A 51 4.50 -30.79 20.92
CA LYS A 51 3.98 -31.87 20.07
C LYS A 51 4.74 -33.16 20.31
N GLU A 52 4.02 -34.27 20.21
CA GLU A 52 4.60 -35.61 20.24
C GLU A 52 5.65 -35.80 19.14
N THR A 53 6.62 -36.64 19.45
CA THR A 53 7.75 -36.97 18.59
C THR A 53 7.50 -38.34 17.96
N LYS A 54 7.87 -38.49 16.69
CA LYS A 54 7.83 -39.79 15.97
C LYS A 54 9.08 -40.62 16.33
N LEU A 55 8.98 -41.95 16.23
CA LEU A 55 10.08 -42.88 16.50
C LEU A 55 11.39 -42.52 15.78
N LYS A 56 11.33 -42.21 14.47
CA LYS A 56 12.50 -41.78 13.68
C LYS A 56 13.20 -40.54 14.26
N THR A 57 12.43 -39.63 14.84
CA THR A 57 13.00 -38.41 15.46
C THR A 57 13.64 -38.72 16.81
N LEU A 58 13.07 -39.65 17.59
CA LEU A 58 13.68 -40.15 18.82
C LEU A 58 15.02 -40.85 18.52
N GLN A 59 15.06 -41.73 17.52
CA GLN A 59 16.29 -42.38 17.04
C GLN A 59 17.38 -41.36 16.69
N ASN A 60 17.01 -40.29 15.97
CA ASN A 60 17.94 -39.20 15.67
C ASN A 60 18.46 -38.46 16.92
N TYR A 61 17.67 -38.38 17.99
CA TYR A 61 18.13 -37.80 19.25
C TYR A 61 19.09 -38.74 19.98
N LEU A 62 18.78 -40.03 20.04
CA LEU A 62 19.63 -41.07 20.64
C LEU A 62 20.98 -41.18 19.93
N TYR A 63 20.98 -41.16 18.59
CA TYR A 63 22.20 -41.11 17.78
C TYR A 63 23.07 -39.89 18.13
N LYS A 64 22.45 -38.71 18.30
CA LYS A 64 23.20 -37.51 18.67
C LYS A 64 23.79 -37.61 20.07
N LEU A 65 23.04 -38.14 21.04
CA LEU A 65 23.53 -38.33 22.41
C LEU A 65 24.77 -39.22 22.45
N GLU A 66 24.81 -40.26 21.63
CA GLU A 66 25.93 -41.19 21.53
C GLU A 66 27.09 -40.62 20.70
N LYS A 67 26.86 -40.26 19.43
CA LYS A 67 27.97 -39.90 18.51
C LYS A 67 28.49 -38.49 18.71
N ILE A 68 27.60 -37.51 18.91
CA ILE A 68 27.98 -36.09 18.99
C ILE A 68 28.34 -35.71 20.42
N PHE A 69 27.44 -36.01 21.36
CA PHE A 69 27.63 -35.60 22.77
C PHE A 69 28.45 -36.62 23.56
N LYS A 70 28.50 -37.89 23.14
CA LYS A 70 29.20 -39.00 23.82
C LYS A 70 28.80 -39.13 25.29
N VAL A 71 27.51 -38.93 25.58
CA VAL A 71 26.93 -38.97 26.93
C VAL A 71 26.13 -40.24 27.22
N THR A 72 25.80 -41.01 26.19
CA THR A 72 25.13 -42.31 26.32
C THR A 72 26.00 -43.41 25.71
N ASN A 73 25.98 -44.59 26.31
CA ASN A 73 26.44 -45.83 25.69
C ASN A 73 25.19 -46.60 25.25
N ASN A 74 25.06 -46.81 23.95
CA ASN A 74 23.90 -47.47 23.37
C ASN A 74 24.29 -48.90 22.97
N TYR A 75 23.72 -49.89 23.63
CA TYR A 75 23.79 -51.27 23.19
C TYR A 75 22.59 -51.57 22.30
N HIS A 76 22.83 -52.24 21.18
CA HIS A 76 21.78 -52.73 20.29
C HIS A 76 22.17 -54.12 19.80
N ARG A 77 21.26 -55.08 19.96
CA ARG A 77 21.41 -56.45 19.48
C ARG A 77 20.15 -56.85 18.72
N HIS A 78 20.31 -57.20 17.45
CA HIS A 78 19.22 -57.79 16.68
C HIS A 78 18.98 -59.23 17.16
N LEU A 79 17.76 -59.51 17.62
CA LEU A 79 17.36 -60.82 18.14
C LEU A 79 16.75 -61.73 17.06
N GLY A 80 16.64 -61.24 15.81
CA GLY A 80 16.09 -61.97 14.67
C GLY A 80 14.75 -61.38 14.16
N VAL A 81 14.27 -61.90 13.03
CA VAL A 81 13.10 -61.35 12.29
C VAL A 81 11.83 -61.29 13.15
N ASN A 82 11.65 -62.26 14.06
CA ASN A 82 10.43 -62.39 14.88
C ASN A 82 10.58 -61.85 16.31
N MET A 83 11.81 -61.61 16.81
CA MET A 83 12.07 -61.20 18.21
C MET A 83 12.54 -59.74 18.35
N GLY A 84 12.73 -59.02 17.25
CA GLY A 84 13.00 -57.58 17.27
C GLY A 84 14.45 -57.24 17.62
N THR A 85 14.66 -56.11 18.31
CA THR A 85 15.98 -55.59 18.68
C THR A 85 16.02 -55.29 20.18
N GLU A 86 16.93 -55.95 20.88
CA GLU A 86 17.27 -55.64 22.27
C GLU A 86 18.10 -54.36 22.30
N ILE A 87 17.69 -53.40 23.11
CA ILE A 87 18.31 -52.08 23.15
C ILE A 87 18.47 -51.67 24.60
N TYR A 88 19.69 -51.26 24.97
CA TYR A 88 19.97 -50.73 26.29
C TYR A 88 20.70 -49.39 26.19
N TYR A 89 20.15 -48.35 26.82
CA TYR A 89 20.72 -47.00 26.79
C TYR A 89 21.25 -46.61 28.17
N SER A 90 22.55 -46.80 28.43
CA SER A 90 23.15 -46.35 29.68
C SER A 90 23.69 -44.93 29.57
N LEU A 91 23.54 -44.15 30.65
CA LEU A 91 24.20 -42.84 30.75
C LEU A 91 25.65 -43.05 31.15
N LYS A 92 26.58 -42.46 30.39
CA LYS A 92 28.02 -42.52 30.68
C LYS A 92 28.43 -41.68 31.88
N TYR A 93 27.67 -40.63 32.16
CA TYR A 93 27.91 -39.67 33.23
C TYR A 93 26.64 -39.45 34.05
N THR A 94 26.76 -38.81 35.21
CA THR A 94 25.58 -38.42 35.98
C THR A 94 24.66 -37.53 35.15
N LYS A 95 23.35 -37.56 35.44
CA LYS A 95 22.34 -36.70 34.77
C LYS A 95 22.76 -35.23 34.72
N LYS A 96 23.33 -34.70 35.82
CA LYS A 96 23.79 -33.30 35.93
C LYS A 96 24.96 -33.02 34.97
N GLU A 97 25.91 -33.93 34.85
CA GLU A 97 27.05 -33.79 33.94
C GLU A 97 26.64 -33.89 32.48
N CYS A 98 25.74 -34.82 32.14
CA CYS A 98 25.15 -34.92 30.81
C CYS A 98 24.51 -33.57 30.40
N TYR A 99 23.79 -32.92 31.31
CA TYR A 99 23.22 -31.59 31.07
C TYR A 99 24.29 -30.53 30.85
N ARG A 100 25.36 -30.54 31.64
CA ARG A 100 26.47 -29.61 31.47
C ARG A 100 27.13 -29.76 30.10
N ILE A 101 27.39 -30.98 29.64
CA ILE A 101 27.99 -31.27 28.33
C ILE A 101 27.10 -30.77 27.19
N ILE A 102 25.82 -31.15 27.19
CA ILE A 102 24.85 -30.72 26.17
C ILE A 102 24.75 -29.18 26.16
N ASN A 103 24.58 -28.56 27.32
CA ASN A 103 24.46 -27.10 27.43
C ASN A 103 25.73 -26.38 26.94
N LYS A 104 26.91 -26.90 27.27
CA LYS A 104 28.21 -26.35 26.81
C LYS A 104 28.28 -26.35 25.28
N HIS A 105 28.00 -27.48 24.65
CA HIS A 105 28.01 -27.60 23.19
C HIS A 105 27.09 -26.59 22.49
N PHE A 106 25.85 -26.38 22.98
CA PHE A 106 24.95 -25.37 22.39
C PHE A 106 25.43 -23.93 22.60
N ARG A 107 26.07 -23.62 23.74
CA ARG A 107 26.70 -22.31 23.98
C ARG A 107 27.86 -22.07 23.02
N ASP A 108 28.74 -23.06 22.85
CA ASP A 108 29.91 -22.96 21.98
C ASP A 108 29.50 -22.85 20.51
N LYS A 109 28.50 -23.63 20.08
CA LYS A 109 27.90 -23.48 18.73
C LYS A 109 27.30 -22.10 18.48
N LYS A 110 26.77 -21.43 19.51
CA LYS A 110 26.28 -20.05 19.39
C LYS A 110 27.45 -19.06 19.26
N LYS A 111 28.50 -19.22 20.07
CA LYS A 111 29.72 -18.41 20.00
C LYS A 111 30.45 -18.56 18.66
N ASN A 112 30.61 -19.78 18.15
CA ASN A 112 31.25 -20.04 16.87
C ASN A 112 30.47 -19.43 15.69
N ARG A 113 29.14 -19.53 15.68
CA ARG A 113 28.33 -18.83 14.67
C ARG A 113 28.50 -17.32 14.70
N TYR A 114 28.70 -16.73 15.88
CA TYR A 114 28.99 -15.30 15.99
C TYR A 114 30.38 -14.98 15.44
N LYS A 115 31.42 -15.72 15.85
CA LYS A 115 32.79 -15.58 15.33
C LYS A 115 32.83 -15.71 13.79
N ASN A 116 32.16 -16.71 13.23
CA ASN A 116 32.11 -16.91 11.78
C ASN A 116 31.48 -15.69 11.08
N ARG A 117 30.38 -15.12 11.59
CA ARG A 117 29.79 -13.91 10.99
C ARG A 117 30.73 -12.71 11.04
N VAL A 118 31.46 -12.53 12.14
CA VAL A 118 32.45 -11.46 12.28
C VAL A 118 33.58 -11.68 11.28
N ASN A 119 34.11 -12.91 11.18
CA ASN A 119 35.17 -13.25 10.24
C ASN A 119 34.72 -13.11 8.78
N ASP A 120 33.49 -13.51 8.44
CA ASP A 120 32.91 -13.32 7.11
C ASP A 120 32.78 -11.83 6.76
N TYR A 121 32.39 -11.00 7.73
CA TYR A 121 32.33 -9.55 7.57
C TYR A 121 33.71 -8.93 7.38
N LEU A 122 34.69 -9.33 8.20
CA LEU A 122 36.08 -8.90 8.07
C LEU A 122 36.67 -9.34 6.73
N LYS A 123 36.48 -10.59 6.31
CA LYS A 123 36.92 -11.09 5.00
C LYS A 123 36.29 -10.30 3.86
N LYS A 124 35.00 -9.98 3.91
CA LYS A 124 34.35 -9.12 2.90
C LYS A 124 34.87 -7.69 2.87
N THR A 125 35.27 -7.15 4.02
CA THR A 125 35.81 -5.78 4.13
C THR A 125 37.28 -5.73 3.70
N CYS A 126 38.10 -6.72 4.10
CA CYS A 126 39.52 -6.78 3.80
C CYS A 126 39.84 -7.28 2.37
N VAL A 127 38.96 -8.08 1.74
CA VAL A 127 39.12 -8.51 0.33
C VAL A 127 38.69 -7.42 -0.66
N LYS A 128 38.07 -6.32 -0.20
CA LYS A 128 37.88 -5.10 -1.00
C LYS A 128 39.16 -4.25 -1.15
N ASN A 129 40.32 -4.90 -1.17
CA ASN A 129 41.58 -4.31 -1.60
C ASN A 129 41.96 -4.82 -3.01
N GLY A 130 40.98 -4.85 -3.91
CA GLY A 130 41.23 -4.79 -5.35
C GLY A 130 40.99 -3.34 -5.77
N SER A 131 42.08 -2.62 -6.05
CA SER A 131 42.19 -1.21 -6.44
C SER A 131 41.94 -0.15 -5.37
N VAL A 132 42.87 0.03 -4.42
CA VAL A 132 43.28 1.39 -4.00
C VAL A 132 44.77 1.36 -3.65
N GLU A 133 45.61 1.47 -4.67
CA GLU A 133 46.90 2.13 -4.45
C GLU A 133 46.62 3.60 -4.16
N LYS A 134 47.31 4.09 -3.13
CA LYS A 134 47.30 5.46 -2.62
C LYS A 134 47.36 6.46 -3.76
N TRP A 135 46.25 7.12 -4.07
CA TRP A 135 46.29 8.38 -4.81
C TRP A 135 45.30 9.34 -4.19
N GLU A 136 45.81 10.55 -4.02
CA GLU A 136 45.30 11.64 -3.23
C GLU A 136 43.91 12.10 -3.70
N CYS A 137 43.18 12.71 -2.78
CA CYS A 137 41.92 13.40 -3.02
C CYS A 137 42.02 14.36 -4.21
N SER A 138 41.57 13.92 -5.38
CA SER A 138 41.20 14.79 -6.47
C SER A 138 39.67 14.78 -6.57
N TYR A 139 39.08 15.90 -6.15
CA TYR A 139 37.67 16.23 -6.31
C TYR A 139 37.23 15.91 -7.74
N ASN A 140 36.38 14.91 -7.92
CA ASN A 140 35.79 14.60 -9.23
C ASN A 140 34.28 14.86 -9.19
N ILE A 141 33.89 15.99 -9.78
CA ILE A 141 32.53 16.53 -9.90
C ILE A 141 31.56 15.52 -10.54
N TYR A 142 32.08 14.51 -11.25
CA TYR A 142 31.28 13.47 -11.91
C TYR A 142 30.74 12.36 -10.97
N ASN A 143 31.35 12.07 -9.82
CA ASN A 143 30.87 11.03 -8.89
C ASN A 143 29.64 11.44 -8.05
N ASN A 144 29.42 12.75 -7.86
CA ASN A 144 28.31 13.24 -7.02
C ASN A 144 26.91 12.86 -7.54
N LYS A 145 26.72 12.75 -8.87
CA LYS A 145 25.43 12.35 -9.45
C LYS A 145 25.10 10.88 -9.22
N GLU A 146 26.10 10.01 -9.20
CA GLU A 146 25.92 8.57 -8.99
C GLU A 146 25.79 8.25 -7.49
N GLU A 147 26.56 8.92 -6.63
CA GLU A 147 26.37 8.86 -5.17
C GLU A 147 25.00 9.40 -4.72
N GLU A 148 24.50 10.50 -5.29
CA GLU A 148 23.14 10.99 -4.97
C GLU A 148 22.05 10.01 -5.40
N LYS A 149 22.18 9.38 -6.58
CA LYS A 149 21.25 8.35 -7.04
C LYS A 149 21.30 7.12 -6.14
N ASN A 150 22.49 6.70 -5.73
CA ASN A 150 22.70 5.58 -4.81
C ASN A 150 22.17 5.91 -3.40
N LYS A 151 22.34 7.15 -2.92
CA LYS A 151 21.79 7.60 -1.64
C LYS A 151 20.26 7.63 -1.67
N LYS A 152 19.65 8.15 -2.75
CA LYS A 152 18.18 8.12 -2.96
C LYS A 152 17.65 6.69 -2.98
N SER A 153 18.32 5.77 -3.68
CA SER A 153 17.89 4.37 -3.74
C SER A 153 18.00 3.65 -2.38
N ILE A 154 19.06 3.93 -1.62
CA ILE A 154 19.24 3.42 -0.25
C ILE A 154 18.16 3.97 0.69
N GLU A 155 17.84 5.26 0.61
CA GLU A 155 16.79 5.88 1.42
C GLU A 155 15.42 5.27 1.14
N GLU A 156 15.07 5.05 -0.14
CA GLU A 156 13.83 4.37 -0.51
C GLU A 156 13.73 2.95 0.04
N LEU A 157 14.83 2.18 -0.04
CA LEU A 157 14.89 0.82 0.51
C LEU A 157 14.70 0.81 2.03
N GLN A 158 15.30 1.77 2.73
CA GLN A 158 15.16 1.92 4.17
C GLN A 158 13.71 2.26 4.57
N ILE A 159 13.04 3.13 3.82
CA ILE A 159 11.63 3.50 4.04
C ILE A 159 10.71 2.30 3.78
N LYS A 160 10.92 1.56 2.68
CA LYS A 160 10.18 0.31 2.37
C LYS A 160 10.34 -0.72 3.49
N LYS A 161 11.57 -0.88 4.02
CA LYS A 161 11.85 -1.78 5.15
C LYS A 161 11.15 -1.32 6.43
N TYR A 162 11.14 -0.01 6.71
CA TYR A 162 10.43 0.56 7.85
C TYR A 162 8.92 0.33 7.76
N ALA A 163 8.31 0.63 6.61
CA ALA A 163 6.88 0.41 6.39
C ALA A 163 6.46 -1.07 6.55
N LYS A 164 7.27 -2.01 6.04
CA LYS A 164 7.08 -3.46 6.27
C LYS A 164 7.14 -3.81 7.76
N LYS A 165 8.07 -3.21 8.52
CA LYS A 165 8.22 -3.44 9.97
C LYS A 165 7.00 -2.96 10.76
N CYS A 166 6.34 -1.89 10.31
CA CYS A 166 5.14 -1.35 10.96
C CYS A 166 3.93 -2.29 10.93
N LYS A 167 3.91 -3.30 10.05
CA LYS A 167 2.81 -4.27 9.90
C LYS A 167 1.44 -3.56 9.87
N PHE A 168 1.28 -2.67 8.90
CA PHE A 168 -0.01 -2.02 8.65
C PHE A 168 -1.04 -3.08 8.26
N LYS A 169 -2.27 -2.94 8.76
CA LYS A 169 -3.40 -3.81 8.39
C LYS A 169 -4.10 -3.29 7.13
N SER A 170 -4.14 -1.98 6.96
CA SER A 170 -4.70 -1.33 5.78
C SER A 170 -3.63 -1.04 4.73
N LYS A 171 -4.06 -0.99 3.45
CA LYS A 171 -3.22 -0.55 2.32
C LYS A 171 -3.15 0.98 2.20
N GLY A 172 -3.74 1.74 3.14
CA GLY A 172 -3.84 3.20 3.07
C GLY A 172 -2.52 3.96 3.21
N PHE A 173 -1.42 3.29 3.59
CA PHE A 173 -0.10 3.90 3.73
C PHE A 173 0.72 3.91 2.43
N TYR A 174 0.32 3.17 1.39
CA TYR A 174 1.08 3.13 0.12
C TYR A 174 1.32 4.52 -0.49
N PRO A 175 0.34 5.45 -0.52
CA PRO A 175 0.56 6.78 -1.07
C PRO A 175 1.70 7.55 -0.38
N VAL A 176 1.98 7.27 0.90
CA VAL A 176 3.08 7.92 1.65
C VAL A 176 4.46 7.54 1.09
N LEU A 177 4.58 6.33 0.52
CA LEU A 177 5.83 5.85 -0.07
C LEU A 177 6.16 6.61 -1.37
N ASP A 178 5.13 6.99 -2.13
CA ASP A 178 5.25 7.60 -3.46
C ASP A 178 5.44 9.13 -3.41
N LEU A 179 5.27 9.75 -2.24
CA LEU A 179 5.47 11.19 -2.07
C LEU A 179 6.93 11.61 -2.36
N LYS A 180 7.16 12.74 -3.03
CA LYS A 180 8.52 13.31 -3.23
C LYS A 180 8.94 14.15 -2.01
N ILE A 181 9.05 13.52 -0.84
CA ILE A 181 9.45 14.17 0.43
C ILE A 181 10.65 13.44 1.03
N ASN A 182 11.46 14.14 1.82
CA ASN A 182 12.60 13.57 2.53
C ASN A 182 12.24 12.34 3.39
N LYS A 183 13.24 11.50 3.64
CA LYS A 183 13.10 10.25 4.39
C LYS A 183 12.50 10.43 5.78
N ASP A 184 12.96 11.43 6.52
CA ASP A 184 12.55 11.62 7.91
C ASP A 184 11.07 12.02 8.02
N ASN A 185 10.58 12.86 7.10
CA ASN A 185 9.17 13.22 7.03
C ASN A 185 8.31 12.03 6.59
N LYS A 186 8.78 11.20 5.64
CA LYS A 186 8.09 9.94 5.30
C LYS A 186 7.97 9.00 6.51
N ILE A 187 9.03 8.85 7.30
CA ILE A 187 9.01 8.05 8.53
C ILE A 187 8.05 8.65 9.57
N LYS A 188 8.05 9.98 9.75
CA LYS A 188 7.09 10.67 10.63
C LYS A 188 5.64 10.42 10.19
N LEU A 189 5.35 10.53 8.89
CA LEU A 189 4.03 10.22 8.34
C LEU A 189 3.63 8.78 8.59
N LEU A 190 4.51 7.80 8.33
CA LEU A 190 4.24 6.39 8.61
C LEU A 190 3.97 6.13 10.11
N LYS A 191 4.66 6.83 11.02
CA LYS A 191 4.37 6.77 12.47
C LYS A 191 2.98 7.32 12.79
N ILE A 192 2.60 8.45 12.20
CA ILE A 192 1.26 9.05 12.38
C ILE A 192 0.19 8.08 11.87
N PHE A 193 0.35 7.55 10.66
CA PHE A 193 -0.52 6.53 10.09
C PHE A 193 -0.68 5.33 11.03
N LYS A 194 0.43 4.83 11.61
CA LYS A 194 0.35 3.68 12.51
C LYS A 194 -0.37 4.00 13.82
N LYS A 195 -0.18 5.22 14.35
CA LYS A 195 -0.92 5.69 15.53
C LYS A 195 -2.41 5.77 15.25
N ILE A 196 -2.81 6.31 14.10
CA ILE A 196 -4.19 6.41 13.67
C ILE A 196 -4.82 5.02 13.50
N GLU A 197 -4.13 4.11 12.80
CA GLU A 197 -4.58 2.73 12.62
C GLU A 197 -4.79 2.04 13.99
N ASN A 198 -3.82 2.14 14.90
CA ASN A 198 -3.94 1.59 16.25
C ASN A 198 -5.05 2.25 17.07
N TYR A 199 -5.30 3.56 16.90
CA TYR A 199 -6.39 4.27 17.58
C TYR A 199 -7.75 3.74 17.14
N PHE A 200 -7.96 3.59 15.83
CA PHE A 200 -9.19 3.02 15.29
C PHE A 200 -9.36 1.54 15.68
N GLU A 201 -8.28 0.76 15.71
CA GLU A 201 -8.32 -0.60 16.24
C GLU A 201 -8.79 -0.65 17.69
N ARG A 202 -8.20 0.16 18.58
CA ARG A 202 -8.62 0.22 20.00
C ARG A 202 -10.07 0.65 20.15
N LYS A 203 -10.54 1.60 19.33
CA LYS A 203 -11.94 2.04 19.31
C LYS A 203 -12.89 0.96 18.78
N ASN A 204 -12.41 0.09 17.90
CA ASN A 204 -13.18 -1.04 17.34
C ASN A 204 -13.16 -2.29 18.24
N VAL A 205 -12.20 -2.45 19.16
CA VAL A 205 -12.20 -3.55 20.14
C VAL A 205 -13.43 -3.49 21.06
N GLY A 206 -13.99 -2.30 21.32
CA GLY A 206 -15.28 -2.15 22.01
C GLY A 206 -16.54 -2.26 21.13
N LYS A 207 -16.38 -2.50 19.82
CA LYS A 207 -17.49 -2.58 18.83
C LYS A 207 -17.44 -3.86 17.99
N THR A 208 -16.94 -4.95 18.55
CA THR A 208 -16.84 -6.22 17.83
C THR A 208 -18.15 -7.01 17.74
N ASN A 209 -19.25 -6.54 18.35
CA ASN A 209 -20.59 -7.11 18.17
C ASN A 209 -21.61 -6.02 17.83
N ILE A 210 -21.54 -5.44 16.62
CA ILE A 210 -22.75 -4.87 16.02
C ILE A 210 -23.00 -5.69 14.76
N ASN A 211 -23.83 -6.72 14.89
CA ASN A 211 -24.61 -7.23 13.77
C ASN A 211 -25.32 -6.01 13.17
N GLN A 212 -24.71 -5.38 12.16
CA GLN A 212 -25.30 -4.23 11.48
C GLN A 212 -26.61 -4.74 10.89
N SER A 213 -27.73 -4.21 11.39
CA SER A 213 -29.03 -4.61 10.89
C SER A 213 -29.06 -4.38 9.38
N LYS A 214 -29.75 -5.25 8.63
CA LYS A 214 -29.89 -5.16 7.17
C LYS A 214 -30.27 -3.75 6.69
N SER A 215 -31.05 -3.03 7.51
CA SER A 215 -31.42 -1.62 7.31
C SER A 215 -30.23 -0.65 7.35
N THR A 216 -29.31 -0.81 8.31
CA THR A 216 -28.10 0.05 8.40
C THR A 216 -27.14 -0.15 7.23
N ILE A 217 -27.02 -1.38 6.72
CA ILE A 217 -26.21 -1.69 5.52
C ILE A 217 -26.82 -0.98 4.30
N LYS A 218 -28.12 -1.13 4.09
CA LYS A 218 -28.82 -0.47 2.98
C LYS A 218 -28.75 1.06 3.07
N ARG A 219 -28.84 1.66 4.26
CA ARG A 219 -28.66 3.11 4.42
C ARG A 219 -27.25 3.59 4.04
N LYS A 220 -26.21 2.80 4.36
CA LYS A 220 -24.83 3.12 3.95
C LYS A 220 -24.64 3.03 2.44
N GLU A 221 -25.21 2.01 1.81
CA GLU A 221 -25.20 1.87 0.35
C GLU A 221 -25.91 3.04 -0.34
N LEU A 222 -27.07 3.46 0.19
CA LEU A 222 -27.77 4.65 -0.30
C LEU A 222 -26.87 5.90 -0.25
N ILE A 223 -26.20 6.14 0.89
CA ILE A 223 -25.27 7.28 1.02
C ILE A 223 -24.14 7.19 -0.01
N ARG A 224 -23.60 5.99 -0.25
CA ARG A 224 -22.53 5.78 -1.24
C ARG A 224 -23.00 6.15 -2.65
N ILE A 225 -24.14 5.62 -3.09
CA ILE A 225 -24.71 5.90 -4.42
C ILE A 225 -24.99 7.39 -4.60
N LEU A 226 -25.61 8.04 -3.60
CA LEU A 226 -25.91 9.47 -3.65
C LEU A 226 -24.64 10.33 -3.74
N ASN A 227 -23.57 9.94 -3.05
CA ASN A 227 -22.28 10.63 -3.14
C ASN A 227 -21.63 10.47 -4.51
N GLU A 228 -21.68 9.27 -5.11
CA GLU A 228 -21.18 9.03 -6.47
C GLU A 228 -21.90 9.91 -7.49
N ILE A 229 -23.23 10.02 -7.41
CA ILE A 229 -24.03 10.91 -8.25
C ILE A 229 -23.63 12.37 -8.06
N LYS A 230 -23.47 12.81 -6.79
CA LYS A 230 -23.03 14.17 -6.47
C LYS A 230 -21.69 14.49 -7.14
N TYR A 231 -20.71 13.59 -7.05
CA TYR A 231 -19.40 13.79 -7.68
C TYR A 231 -19.50 13.82 -9.20
N LYS A 232 -20.27 12.92 -9.82
CA LYS A 232 -20.49 12.90 -11.27
C LYS A 232 -21.11 14.21 -11.76
N LEU A 233 -22.17 14.69 -11.12
CA LEU A 233 -22.81 15.96 -11.50
C LEU A 233 -21.90 17.16 -11.26
N LYS A 234 -21.11 17.18 -10.17
CA LYS A 234 -20.11 18.22 -9.94
C LYS A 234 -19.07 18.25 -11.06
N SER A 235 -18.60 17.09 -11.54
CA SER A 235 -17.66 17.01 -12.67
C SER A 235 -18.28 17.46 -14.00
N GLU A 236 -19.60 17.32 -14.17
CA GLU A 236 -20.34 17.81 -15.35
C GLU A 236 -20.59 19.35 -15.30
N GLY A 237 -20.14 20.06 -14.25
CA GLY A 237 -20.26 21.51 -14.13
C GLY A 237 -21.51 22.01 -13.40
N TYR A 238 -22.23 21.15 -12.68
CA TYR A 238 -23.39 21.55 -11.87
C TYR A 238 -22.96 22.20 -10.54
N ASN A 239 -23.76 23.16 -10.05
CA ASN A 239 -23.47 23.90 -8.82
C ASN A 239 -23.41 22.98 -7.57
N SER A 240 -22.27 23.00 -6.88
CA SER A 240 -21.96 22.11 -5.75
C SER A 240 -22.87 22.32 -4.52
N ASP A 241 -23.22 23.57 -4.22
CA ASP A 241 -24.02 23.90 -3.02
C ASP A 241 -25.48 23.51 -3.22
N GLN A 242 -26.02 23.79 -4.41
CA GLN A 242 -27.35 23.33 -4.80
C GLN A 242 -27.45 21.80 -4.82
N LEU A 243 -26.43 21.11 -5.36
CA LEU A 243 -26.36 19.64 -5.33
C LEU A 243 -26.38 19.09 -3.91
N LYS A 244 -25.63 19.70 -2.98
CA LYS A 244 -25.60 19.27 -1.57
C LYS A 244 -26.99 19.31 -0.95
N THR A 245 -27.71 20.40 -1.14
CA THR A 245 -29.07 20.58 -0.60
C THR A 245 -30.06 19.61 -1.22
N GLN A 246 -30.01 19.41 -2.54
CA GLN A 246 -30.94 18.51 -3.22
C GLN A 246 -30.67 17.03 -2.92
N ILE A 247 -29.40 16.62 -2.85
CA ILE A 247 -29.03 15.25 -2.46
C ILE A 247 -29.48 14.94 -1.02
N GLN A 248 -29.39 15.90 -0.10
CA GLN A 248 -29.88 15.71 1.27
C GLN A 248 -31.40 15.46 1.28
N LYS A 249 -32.18 16.20 0.48
CA LYS A 249 -33.63 15.97 0.34
C LYS A 249 -33.95 14.57 -0.18
N VAL A 250 -33.18 14.10 -1.17
CA VAL A 250 -33.31 12.73 -1.70
C VAL A 250 -32.99 11.71 -0.61
N TYR A 251 -31.92 11.91 0.15
CA TYR A 251 -31.57 11.01 1.25
C TYR A 251 -32.70 10.92 2.29
N GLU A 252 -33.23 12.06 2.75
CA GLU A 252 -34.31 12.08 3.74
C GLU A 252 -35.58 11.36 3.25
N LYS A 253 -35.90 11.48 1.95
CA LYS A 253 -37.04 10.79 1.33
C LYS A 253 -36.86 9.27 1.31
N TYR A 254 -35.66 8.79 1.00
CA TYR A 254 -35.40 7.35 0.76
C TYR A 254 -34.70 6.64 1.93
N LYS A 255 -34.34 7.32 3.03
CA LYS A 255 -33.63 6.72 4.19
C LYS A 255 -34.35 5.51 4.80
N ASN A 256 -35.68 5.45 4.69
CA ASN A 256 -36.51 4.37 5.22
C ASN A 256 -36.89 3.33 4.16
N LYS A 257 -36.73 3.65 2.87
CA LYS A 257 -37.01 2.75 1.74
C LYS A 257 -35.86 2.79 0.71
N PRO A 258 -34.62 2.43 1.10
CA PRO A 258 -33.44 2.59 0.24
C PRO A 258 -33.40 1.62 -0.95
N HIS A 259 -34.20 0.55 -0.93
CA HIS A 259 -34.22 -0.48 -1.98
C HIS A 259 -34.65 0.07 -3.35
N PHE A 260 -35.49 1.11 -3.41
CA PHE A 260 -35.85 1.79 -4.65
C PHE A 260 -34.65 2.42 -5.38
N ILE A 261 -33.59 2.77 -4.64
CA ILE A 261 -32.38 3.35 -5.21
C ILE A 261 -31.29 2.29 -5.41
N ILE A 262 -31.15 1.37 -4.45
CA ILE A 262 -30.10 0.34 -4.49
C ILE A 262 -30.36 -0.68 -5.60
N GLU A 263 -31.62 -1.12 -5.75
CA GLU A 263 -32.03 -2.10 -6.75
C GLU A 263 -32.44 -1.39 -8.05
N SER A 264 -31.54 -0.56 -8.59
CA SER A 264 -31.79 0.28 -9.77
C SER A 264 -32.08 -0.51 -11.06
N ASN A 265 -31.79 -1.80 -11.08
CA ASN A 265 -32.17 -2.73 -12.14
C ASN A 265 -33.66 -3.12 -12.09
N LYS A 266 -34.30 -3.02 -10.92
CA LYS A 266 -35.73 -3.31 -10.74
C LYS A 266 -36.57 -2.04 -10.70
N TYR A 267 -36.00 -0.94 -10.21
CA TYR A 267 -36.70 0.33 -10.01
C TYR A 267 -36.00 1.48 -10.75
N ASP A 268 -36.78 2.29 -11.47
CA ASP A 268 -36.28 3.43 -12.24
C ASP A 268 -36.11 4.72 -11.41
N ASP A 269 -36.39 4.67 -10.10
CA ASP A 269 -36.31 5.80 -9.18
C ASP A 269 -34.96 6.52 -9.23
N LEU A 270 -33.86 5.76 -9.30
CA LEU A 270 -32.52 6.34 -9.37
C LEU A 270 -32.35 7.23 -10.60
N ASN A 271 -32.81 6.78 -11.77
CA ASN A 271 -32.74 7.56 -13.01
C ASN A 271 -33.65 8.79 -12.95
N LYS A 272 -34.86 8.64 -12.39
CA LYS A 272 -35.80 9.76 -12.17
C LYS A 272 -35.19 10.83 -11.25
N ILE A 273 -34.52 10.41 -10.18
CA ILE A 273 -33.80 11.31 -9.27
C ILE A 273 -32.70 12.06 -10.03
N VAL A 274 -31.85 11.36 -10.78
CA VAL A 274 -30.77 11.99 -11.55
C VAL A 274 -31.33 12.98 -12.57
N LYS A 275 -32.39 12.62 -13.30
CA LYS A 275 -33.06 13.49 -14.26
C LYS A 275 -33.62 14.76 -13.59
N ASN A 276 -34.23 14.62 -12.41
CA ASN A 276 -34.75 15.76 -11.66
C ASN A 276 -33.63 16.64 -11.11
N LEU A 277 -32.53 16.07 -10.60
CA LEU A 277 -31.36 16.82 -10.15
C LEU A 277 -30.78 17.66 -11.29
N LYS A 278 -30.66 17.10 -12.50
CA LYS A 278 -30.17 17.82 -13.69
C LYS A 278 -31.10 18.95 -14.14
N LYS A 279 -32.41 18.85 -13.88
CA LYS A 279 -33.39 19.92 -14.20
C LYS A 279 -33.36 21.06 -13.19
N VAL A 280 -33.30 20.74 -11.90
CA VAL A 280 -33.43 21.72 -10.81
C VAL A 280 -32.12 22.46 -10.55
N VAL A 281 -30.98 21.79 -10.70
CA VAL A 281 -29.66 22.37 -10.44
C VAL A 281 -29.12 23.04 -11.69
N LYS A 282 -28.66 24.29 -11.56
CA LYS A 282 -28.06 25.02 -12.67
C LYS A 282 -26.71 24.41 -13.05
N ASN A 283 -26.52 24.19 -14.36
CA ASN A 283 -25.21 23.86 -14.91
C ASN A 283 -24.46 25.17 -15.20
N VAL A 284 -23.41 25.42 -14.42
CA VAL A 284 -22.62 26.66 -14.48
C VAL A 284 -21.93 26.76 -15.84
N ASN A 285 -21.35 25.67 -16.33
CA ASN A 285 -20.60 25.66 -17.58
C ASN A 285 -21.49 25.92 -18.80
N LYS A 286 -22.69 25.33 -18.83
CA LYS A 286 -23.65 25.57 -19.93
C LYS A 286 -24.10 27.03 -19.95
N TYR A 287 -24.40 27.58 -18.77
CA TYR A 287 -24.82 28.97 -18.62
C TYR A 287 -23.73 29.96 -19.05
N THR A 288 -22.47 29.73 -18.68
CA THR A 288 -21.35 30.59 -19.09
C THR A 288 -21.14 30.56 -20.60
N LYS A 289 -21.18 29.38 -21.24
CA LYS A 289 -21.06 29.25 -22.70
C LYS A 289 -22.18 29.96 -23.45
N GLU A 290 -23.40 29.93 -22.91
CA GLU A 290 -24.57 30.58 -23.50
C GLU A 290 -24.47 32.10 -23.39
N ILE A 291 -24.02 32.61 -22.23
CA ILE A 291 -23.71 34.04 -22.06
C ILE A 291 -22.60 34.49 -23.01
N GLU A 292 -21.49 33.75 -23.12
CA GLU A 292 -20.39 34.10 -24.02
C GLU A 292 -20.85 34.14 -25.49
N LYS A 293 -21.68 33.18 -25.90
CA LYS A 293 -22.27 33.15 -27.24
C LYS A 293 -23.19 34.35 -27.49
N ASN A 294 -24.02 34.72 -26.52
CA ASN A 294 -24.92 35.87 -26.63
C ASN A 294 -24.14 37.19 -26.67
N ILE A 295 -23.13 37.36 -25.79
CA ILE A 295 -22.23 38.52 -25.80
C ILE A 295 -21.55 38.64 -27.16
N ARG A 296 -20.99 37.54 -27.68
CA ARG A 296 -20.36 37.52 -29.00
C ARG A 296 -21.32 37.93 -30.10
N SER A 297 -22.53 37.36 -30.13
CA SER A 297 -23.53 37.67 -31.15
C SER A 297 -23.91 39.15 -31.13
N ASN A 298 -24.12 39.71 -29.93
CA ASN A 298 -24.47 41.12 -29.78
C ASN A 298 -23.32 42.04 -30.19
N ILE A 299 -22.09 41.73 -29.79
CA ILE A 299 -20.89 42.49 -30.20
C ILE A 299 -20.72 42.44 -31.72
N PHE A 300 -20.91 41.26 -32.33
CA PHE A 300 -20.88 41.12 -33.79
C PHE A 300 -21.89 42.03 -34.46
N SER A 301 -23.15 42.03 -34.02
CA SER A 301 -24.20 42.90 -34.57
C SER A 301 -23.88 44.38 -34.43
N ILE A 302 -23.37 44.81 -33.27
CA ILE A 302 -23.01 46.22 -33.02
C ILE A 302 -21.87 46.65 -33.95
N LEU A 303 -20.80 45.86 -34.03
CA LEU A 303 -19.63 46.20 -34.85
C LEU A 303 -19.95 46.15 -36.35
N LEU A 304 -20.80 45.22 -36.77
CA LEU A 304 -21.28 45.16 -38.15
C LEU A 304 -22.03 46.45 -38.50
N GLU A 305 -22.94 46.92 -37.64
CA GLU A 305 -23.68 48.16 -37.85
C GLU A 305 -22.78 49.39 -37.89
N GLN A 306 -21.74 49.43 -37.04
CA GLN A 306 -20.79 50.55 -36.99
C GLN A 306 -19.87 50.63 -38.22
N VAL A 307 -19.54 49.50 -38.85
CA VAL A 307 -18.50 49.43 -39.89
C VAL A 307 -19.08 49.18 -41.30
N LYS A 308 -20.33 48.69 -41.44
CA LYS A 308 -20.93 48.35 -42.75
C LYS A 308 -20.98 49.48 -43.77
N HIS A 309 -20.93 50.74 -43.32
CA HIS A 309 -20.93 51.91 -44.21
C HIS A 309 -19.55 52.21 -44.81
N LYS A 310 -18.49 51.57 -44.29
CA LYS A 310 -17.09 51.83 -44.69
C LYS A 310 -16.47 50.68 -45.50
N VAL A 311 -17.03 49.47 -45.41
CA VAL A 311 -16.49 48.26 -46.04
C VAL A 311 -17.64 47.43 -46.58
N ASP A 312 -17.46 46.84 -47.76
CA ASP A 312 -18.43 45.92 -48.34
C ASP A 312 -18.72 44.75 -47.39
N ILE A 313 -20.01 44.45 -47.23
CA ILE A 313 -20.57 43.45 -46.31
C ILE A 313 -19.95 42.07 -46.57
N GLN A 314 -19.70 41.73 -47.84
CA GLN A 314 -19.11 40.43 -48.22
C GLN A 314 -17.71 40.22 -47.64
N ILE A 315 -16.93 41.30 -47.53
CA ILE A 315 -15.57 41.28 -46.96
C ILE A 315 -15.62 41.46 -45.44
N LEU A 316 -16.52 42.32 -44.98
CA LEU A 316 -16.64 42.71 -43.58
C LEU A 316 -17.08 41.53 -42.68
N ILE A 317 -18.06 40.72 -43.12
CA ILE A 317 -18.58 39.60 -42.31
C ILE A 317 -17.49 38.56 -41.97
N PRO A 318 -16.73 38.00 -42.94
CA PRO A 318 -15.65 37.06 -42.65
C PRO A 318 -14.55 37.67 -41.78
N MET A 319 -14.21 38.94 -42.01
CA MET A 319 -13.18 39.66 -41.28
C MET A 319 -13.58 39.85 -39.80
N LEU A 320 -14.82 40.28 -39.53
CA LEU A 320 -15.37 40.41 -38.19
C LEU A 320 -15.38 39.08 -37.44
N LYS A 321 -15.79 37.98 -38.09
CA LYS A 321 -15.76 36.65 -37.47
C LYS A 321 -14.35 36.27 -37.04
N ARG A 322 -13.36 36.40 -37.94
CA ARG A 322 -11.95 36.11 -37.64
C ARG A 322 -11.39 37.01 -36.55
N TYR A 323 -11.76 38.29 -36.55
CA TYR A 323 -11.33 39.24 -35.53
C TYR A 323 -11.86 38.83 -34.15
N LEU A 324 -13.15 38.56 -34.03
CA LEU A 324 -13.77 38.13 -32.76
C LEU A 324 -13.26 36.77 -32.28
N ASP A 325 -12.87 35.85 -33.19
CA ASP A 325 -12.26 34.56 -32.85
C ASP A 325 -10.86 34.69 -32.25
N LYS A 326 -10.13 35.77 -32.57
CA LYS A 326 -8.78 36.02 -32.04
C LYS A 326 -8.79 36.71 -30.67
N GLN A 327 -9.94 37.16 -30.18
CA GLN A 327 -10.05 37.87 -28.92
C GLN A 327 -10.10 36.88 -27.75
N ASP A 328 -9.17 37.01 -26.80
CA ASP A 328 -9.12 36.15 -25.60
C ASP A 328 -10.41 36.24 -24.76
N LYS A 329 -11.01 37.44 -24.68
CA LYS A 329 -12.26 37.67 -23.96
C LYS A 329 -13.04 38.84 -24.54
N LEU A 330 -14.28 38.56 -24.92
CA LEU A 330 -15.23 39.56 -25.40
C LEU A 330 -16.00 40.19 -24.23
N THR A 331 -16.06 41.52 -24.22
CA THR A 331 -16.71 42.34 -23.18
C THR A 331 -17.35 43.58 -23.78
N TYR A 332 -18.51 43.99 -23.25
CA TYR A 332 -19.21 45.19 -23.73
C TYR A 332 -18.46 46.49 -23.44
N ASN A 333 -17.66 46.57 -22.37
CA ASN A 333 -16.86 47.77 -22.08
C ASN A 333 -15.95 48.17 -23.24
N LYS A 334 -15.38 47.19 -23.94
CA LYS A 334 -14.54 47.45 -25.13
C LYS A 334 -15.36 47.90 -26.35
N VAL A 335 -16.65 47.55 -26.42
CA VAL A 335 -17.57 48.12 -27.43
C VAL A 335 -17.89 49.56 -27.09
N PHE A 336 -18.32 49.84 -25.86
CA PHE A 336 -18.72 51.18 -25.42
C PHE A 336 -17.58 52.20 -25.49
N ASN A 337 -16.35 51.76 -25.20
CA ASN A 337 -15.16 52.59 -25.33
C ASN A 337 -14.62 52.65 -26.77
N ASN A 338 -15.38 52.16 -27.76
CA ASN A 338 -15.01 52.09 -29.18
C ASN A 338 -13.67 51.38 -29.49
N HIS A 339 -13.13 50.62 -28.54
CA HIS A 339 -11.84 49.96 -28.67
C HIS A 339 -11.85 48.94 -29.82
N TYR A 340 -12.88 48.08 -29.87
CA TYR A 340 -13.01 47.11 -30.95
C TYR A 340 -13.23 47.76 -32.32
N TYR A 341 -13.91 48.91 -32.34
CA TYR A 341 -14.17 49.65 -33.57
C TYR A 341 -12.87 50.21 -34.16
N TYR A 342 -12.01 50.83 -33.34
CA TYR A 342 -10.72 51.36 -33.81
C TYR A 342 -9.74 50.26 -34.24
N GLU A 343 -9.68 49.13 -33.52
CA GLU A 343 -8.88 47.98 -33.95
C GLU A 343 -9.36 47.41 -35.29
N LEU A 344 -10.69 47.31 -35.49
CA LEU A 344 -11.26 46.89 -36.77
C LEU A 344 -10.94 47.87 -37.89
N LEU A 345 -11.02 49.19 -37.65
CA LEU A 345 -10.65 50.21 -38.64
C LEU A 345 -9.17 50.11 -39.04
N GLN A 346 -8.25 49.93 -38.09
CA GLN A 346 -6.83 49.73 -38.42
C GLN A 346 -6.62 48.49 -39.29
N LEU A 347 -7.37 47.42 -39.05
CA LEU A 347 -7.30 46.22 -39.88
C LEU A 347 -7.88 46.45 -41.28
N VAL A 348 -8.88 47.32 -41.41
CA VAL A 348 -9.56 47.71 -42.66
C VAL A 348 -8.71 48.68 -43.48
N GLU A 349 -7.97 49.59 -42.85
CA GLU A 349 -7.11 50.57 -43.51
C GLU A 349 -5.80 49.93 -44.01
N ASN A 350 -5.33 48.87 -43.34
CA ASN A 350 -4.18 48.07 -43.76
C ASN A 350 -4.54 47.20 -44.99
N LYS A 351 -4.40 47.80 -46.19
CA LYS A 351 -4.75 47.23 -47.50
C LYS A 351 -4.13 45.84 -47.81
N GLU A 352 -3.07 45.42 -47.13
CA GLU A 352 -2.44 44.10 -47.32
C GLU A 352 -3.33 42.91 -46.91
N ASN A 353 -4.36 43.11 -46.08
CA ASN A 353 -5.22 42.02 -45.61
C ASN A 353 -6.30 41.59 -46.62
N TYR A 354 -6.75 42.46 -47.53
CA TYR A 354 -7.76 42.13 -48.54
C TYR A 354 -7.26 41.06 -49.53
N SER A 355 -5.98 41.10 -49.88
CA SER A 355 -5.33 40.10 -50.75
C SER A 355 -5.28 38.69 -50.16
N LYS A 356 -5.37 38.55 -48.83
CA LYS A 356 -5.45 37.23 -48.15
C LYS A 356 -6.88 36.70 -48.05
N LEU A 357 -7.92 37.55 -48.14
CA LEU A 357 -9.32 37.13 -48.07
C LEU A 357 -9.83 36.55 -49.39
N GLY A 358 -9.42 37.12 -50.54
CA GLY A 358 -9.79 36.61 -51.87
C GLY A 358 -9.26 35.20 -52.21
N LYS A 359 -8.31 34.67 -51.42
CA LYS A 359 -7.79 33.30 -51.60
C LYS A 359 -8.57 32.23 -50.82
N CYS A 360 -9.48 32.59 -49.91
CA CYS A 360 -10.18 31.61 -49.06
C CYS A 360 -11.52 31.10 -49.63
N GLU A 361 -12.06 31.67 -50.70
CA GLU A 361 -13.36 31.25 -51.28
C GLU A 361 -13.25 30.18 -52.38
N LYS A 362 -12.05 29.69 -52.72
CA LYS A 362 -11.87 28.67 -53.77
C LYS A 362 -11.75 27.22 -53.31
N ILE A 363 -12.08 26.89 -52.06
CA ILE A 363 -12.05 25.49 -51.59
C ILE A 363 -13.34 25.18 -50.81
N VAL A 364 -14.35 24.67 -51.52
CA VAL A 364 -15.04 23.37 -51.35
C VAL A 364 -16.18 23.38 -52.37
N THR A 365 -16.03 22.57 -53.43
CA THR A 365 -17.15 22.03 -54.22
C THR A 365 -17.39 20.60 -53.77
#